data_AF-A0A160IQ80-F1
#
_entry.id   AF-A0A160IQ80-F1
#
_cell.length_a   1.000
_cell.length_b   1.000
_cell.length_c   1.000
_cell.angle_alpha   90.00
_cell.angle_beta   90.00
_cell.angle_gamma   90.00
#
_symmetry.space_group_name_H-M   'P 1'
#
loop_
_entity.id
_entity.type
_entity.pdbx_description
1 polymer ?
#
loop_
_entity_poly.entity_id
_entity_poly.type
_entity_poly.pdbx_seq_one_letter_code
_entity_poly.pdbx_strand_id
1 'polypeptide(L)'
;MGITIKEWGKRVASRTDLTGRLTHLTKPSGVDFSCLSFEDINLRAVDNLIKILKEGKIIGSQTKPGFIIGKQKAVCFQDAPLYALIQNVEHERQRRERNNYEKLRYCGVGLSFVKPYIYHYYGGRPVIYEESKTAKAFLPSEEWWRIVDIEYKIDNDWDIVDWTHEREWRIPGDMIINEGYPHIIVYNPTCAQYFLNHCPKEILNKTYGITTLTSLLH
;
A
#
# COMPACT_ATOMS: atom_id res chain seq x y z
N MET A 1 20.87 19.32 -9.09
CA MET A 1 20.55 19.06 -10.52
C MET A 1 19.53 17.95 -10.62
N GLY A 2 18.52 18.09 -11.48
CA GLY A 2 17.54 17.04 -11.79
C GLY A 2 17.89 16.29 -13.07
N ILE A 3 17.25 15.13 -13.29
CA ILE A 3 17.34 14.35 -14.54
C ILE A 3 15.99 14.39 -15.27
N THR A 4 15.99 14.11 -16.58
CA THR A 4 14.75 14.03 -17.37
C THR A 4 13.92 12.80 -17.02
N ILE A 5 12.63 12.78 -17.38
CA ILE A 5 11.74 11.62 -17.17
C ILE A 5 12.27 10.35 -17.86
N LYS A 6 12.93 10.50 -19.02
CA LYS A 6 13.52 9.39 -19.77
C LYS A 6 14.73 8.81 -19.05
N GLU A 7 15.61 9.66 -18.52
CA GLU A 7 16.77 9.23 -17.74
C GLU A 7 16.35 8.61 -16.41
N TRP A 8 15.35 9.19 -15.75
CA TRP A 8 14.75 8.62 -14.55
C TRP A 8 14.15 7.23 -14.82
N GLY A 9 13.41 7.08 -15.92
CA GLY A 9 12.87 5.78 -16.34
C GLY A 9 13.96 4.74 -16.58
N LYS A 10 15.06 5.11 -17.26
CA LYS A 10 16.23 4.23 -17.43
C LYS A 10 16.86 3.83 -16.10
N ARG A 11 16.99 4.79 -15.16
CA ARG A 11 17.57 4.55 -13.84
C ARG A 11 16.72 3.56 -13.02
N VAL A 12 15.41 3.73 -13.03
CA VAL A 12 14.47 2.79 -12.41
C VAL A 12 14.58 1.41 -13.05
N ALA A 13 14.57 1.32 -14.38
CA ALA A 13 14.67 0.04 -15.09
C ALA A 13 16.02 -0.68 -14.88
N SER A 14 17.10 0.05 -14.60
CA SER A 14 18.43 -0.52 -14.35
C SER A 14 18.66 -1.05 -12.93
N ARG A 15 17.67 -0.94 -12.04
CA ARG A 15 17.81 -1.31 -10.62
C ARG A 15 16.60 -2.09 -10.15
N THR A 16 16.85 -3.19 -9.46
CA THR A 16 15.80 -4.07 -8.92
C THR A 16 15.13 -3.52 -7.68
N ASP A 17 15.80 -2.62 -6.95
CA ASP A 17 15.34 -2.08 -5.68
C ASP A 17 14.61 -0.73 -5.81
N LEU A 18 14.59 -0.15 -7.02
CA LEU A 18 13.88 1.09 -7.32
C LEU A 18 12.55 0.80 -8.01
N THR A 19 11.57 1.65 -7.76
CA THR A 19 10.28 1.60 -8.45
C THR A 19 9.94 2.93 -9.07
N GLY A 20 9.18 2.87 -10.16
CA GLY A 20 8.53 4.04 -10.76
C GLY A 20 7.10 4.25 -10.25
N ARG A 21 6.62 3.40 -9.35
CA ARG A 21 5.21 3.35 -8.95
C ARG A 21 5.05 3.15 -7.44
N LEU A 22 3.97 3.69 -6.88
CA LEU A 22 3.59 3.53 -5.48
C LEU A 22 2.34 2.66 -5.39
N THR A 23 2.36 1.66 -4.53
CA THR A 23 1.29 0.66 -4.44
C THR A 23 0.49 0.80 -3.15
N HIS A 24 -0.82 0.94 -3.28
CA HIS A 24 -1.78 0.85 -2.18
C HIS A 24 -2.40 -0.54 -2.19
N LEU A 25 -2.10 -1.35 -1.17
CA LEU A 25 -2.80 -2.61 -0.94
C LEU A 25 -4.08 -2.35 -0.16
N THR A 26 -5.16 -3.00 -0.60
CA THR A 26 -6.48 -2.92 0.02
C THR A 26 -6.84 -4.24 0.68
N LYS A 27 -7.71 -4.17 1.68
CA LYS A 27 -8.21 -5.34 2.43
C LYS A 27 -9.72 -5.27 2.58
N PRO A 28 -10.40 -6.39 2.86
CA PRO A 28 -11.83 -6.36 3.12
C PRO A 28 -12.13 -5.51 4.37
N SER A 29 -13.21 -4.73 4.35
CA SER A 29 -13.64 -3.91 5.48
C SER A 29 -14.80 -4.54 6.22
N GLY A 30 -14.79 -4.51 7.56
CA GLY A 30 -15.93 -4.94 8.38
C GLY A 30 -16.18 -6.46 8.38
N VAL A 31 -15.15 -7.25 8.08
CA VAL A 31 -15.22 -8.72 8.02
C VAL A 31 -14.30 -9.29 9.10
N ASP A 32 -14.81 -10.26 9.86
CA ASP A 32 -13.96 -11.12 10.68
C ASP A 32 -13.26 -12.14 9.78
N PHE A 33 -11.93 -12.18 9.87
CA PHE A 33 -11.08 -13.06 9.09
C PHE A 33 -10.87 -14.42 9.74
N SER A 34 -11.22 -14.60 11.02
CA SER A 34 -10.91 -15.80 11.82
C SER A 34 -11.30 -17.12 11.12
N CYS A 35 -12.43 -17.15 10.40
CA CYS A 35 -12.92 -18.33 9.69
C CYS A 35 -12.65 -18.34 8.17
N LEU A 36 -11.82 -17.43 7.66
CA LEU A 36 -11.56 -17.30 6.23
C LEU A 36 -10.16 -17.80 5.87
N SER A 37 -10.08 -18.53 4.75
CA SER A 37 -8.80 -18.85 4.12
C SER A 37 -8.12 -17.58 3.59
N PHE A 38 -6.80 -17.63 3.39
CA PHE A 38 -6.08 -16.49 2.82
C PHE A 38 -6.55 -16.19 1.39
N GLU A 39 -6.89 -17.22 0.61
CA GLU A 39 -7.52 -17.11 -0.70
C GLU A 39 -8.87 -16.37 -0.63
N ASP A 40 -9.76 -16.74 0.29
CA ASP A 40 -11.07 -16.08 0.45
C ASP A 40 -10.92 -14.61 0.84
N ILE A 41 -9.95 -14.31 1.71
CA ILE A 41 -9.63 -12.94 2.10
C ILE A 41 -9.20 -12.12 0.88
N ASN A 42 -8.32 -12.66 0.04
CA ASN A 42 -7.86 -11.98 -1.17
C ASN A 42 -8.99 -11.80 -2.18
N LEU A 43 -9.88 -12.79 -2.37
CA LEU A 43 -11.07 -12.64 -3.20
C LEU A 43 -11.97 -11.49 -2.71
N ARG A 44 -12.26 -11.44 -1.41
CA ARG A 44 -13.01 -10.31 -0.82
C ARG A 44 -12.28 -8.98 -0.91
N ALA A 45 -10.94 -8.99 -0.96
CA ALA A 45 -10.17 -7.78 -1.20
C ALA A 45 -10.35 -7.28 -2.64
N VAL A 46 -10.58 -8.18 -3.61
CA VAL A 46 -10.96 -7.80 -4.99
C VAL A 46 -12.31 -7.08 -5.02
N ASP A 47 -13.29 -7.49 -4.21
CA ASP A 47 -14.55 -6.74 -4.10
C ASP A 47 -14.33 -5.31 -3.63
N ASN A 48 -13.47 -5.12 -2.61
CA ASN A 48 -13.15 -3.79 -2.12
C ASN A 48 -12.35 -2.96 -3.15
N LEU A 49 -11.47 -3.60 -3.91
CA LEU A 49 -10.77 -2.98 -5.04
C LEU A 49 -11.76 -2.49 -6.12
N ILE A 50 -12.74 -3.32 -6.51
CA ILE A 50 -13.77 -2.93 -7.47
C ILE A 50 -14.60 -1.78 -6.92
N LYS A 51 -14.93 -1.78 -5.63
CA LYS A 51 -15.62 -0.67 -4.97
C LYS A 51 -14.81 0.63 -5.07
N ILE A 52 -13.51 0.61 -4.71
CA ILE A 52 -12.61 1.77 -4.82
C ILE A 52 -12.61 2.33 -6.24
N LEU A 53 -12.52 1.46 -7.25
CA LEU A 53 -12.52 1.85 -8.65
C LEU A 53 -13.87 2.45 -9.11
N LYS A 54 -14.99 1.90 -8.64
CA LYS A 54 -16.34 2.43 -8.93
C LYS A 54 -16.56 3.79 -8.30
N GLU A 55 -16.13 3.96 -7.06
CA GLU A 55 -16.24 5.22 -6.31
C GLU A 55 -15.18 6.24 -6.74
N GLY A 56 -14.13 5.80 -7.42
CA GLY A 56 -12.98 6.64 -7.78
C GLY A 56 -12.29 7.21 -6.55
N LYS A 57 -12.26 6.48 -5.42
CA LYS A 57 -11.81 7.02 -4.14
C LYS A 57 -11.13 5.98 -3.26
N ILE A 58 -9.97 6.35 -2.72
CA ILE A 58 -9.29 5.61 -1.65
C ILE A 58 -9.50 6.37 -0.34
N ILE A 59 -10.05 5.70 0.66
CA ILE A 59 -10.32 6.29 1.98
C ILE A 59 -9.05 6.24 2.83
N GLY A 60 -8.67 7.38 3.39
CA GLY A 60 -7.52 7.50 4.27
C GLY A 60 -7.73 6.81 5.63
N SER A 61 -6.67 6.21 6.15
CA SER A 61 -6.61 5.70 7.52
C SER A 61 -6.61 6.85 8.53
N GLN A 62 -7.15 6.60 9.73
CA GLN A 62 -7.20 7.57 10.83
C GLN A 62 -6.26 7.13 11.97
N THR A 63 -6.06 7.98 12.98
CA THR A 63 -5.25 7.67 14.17
C THR A 63 -5.78 6.52 15.01
N LYS A 64 -7.10 6.30 15.03
CA LYS A 64 -7.70 5.14 15.69
C LYS A 64 -8.74 4.52 14.76
N PRO A 65 -8.66 3.22 14.46
CA PRO A 65 -7.68 2.23 14.93
C PRO A 65 -6.37 2.16 14.11
N GLY A 66 -6.07 3.15 13.26
CA GLY A 66 -4.87 3.14 12.41
C GLY A 66 -3.62 3.65 13.12
N PHE A 67 -2.59 3.95 12.34
CA PHE A 67 -1.27 4.38 12.83
C PHE A 67 -0.91 5.81 12.37
N ILE A 68 -1.90 6.58 11.92
CA ILE A 68 -1.65 7.95 11.44
C ILE A 68 -1.54 8.90 12.63
N ILE A 69 -0.41 9.59 12.74
CA ILE A 69 -0.15 10.58 13.79
C ILE A 69 -0.75 11.93 13.38
N GLY A 70 -1.35 12.62 14.35
CA GLY A 70 -2.03 13.91 14.11
C GLY A 70 -3.52 13.75 13.80
N LYS A 71 -4.17 14.83 13.39
CA LYS A 71 -5.64 14.85 13.15
C LYS A 71 -6.02 14.53 11.70
N GLN A 72 -5.07 14.65 10.78
CA GLN A 72 -5.28 14.45 9.36
C GLN A 72 -5.23 12.95 9.03
N LYS A 73 -6.22 12.45 8.29
CA LYS A 73 -6.18 11.09 7.74
C LYS A 73 -5.06 10.96 6.71
N ALA A 74 -4.68 9.73 6.34
CA ALA A 74 -3.81 9.53 5.20
C ALA A 74 -4.07 8.24 4.44
N VAL A 75 -3.94 8.28 3.11
CA VAL A 75 -3.84 7.09 2.27
C VAL A 75 -2.38 6.66 2.21
N CYS A 76 -2.12 5.40 2.53
CA CYS A 76 -0.78 4.81 2.60
C CYS A 76 -0.44 4.05 1.32
N PHE A 77 0.81 4.15 0.88
CA PHE A 77 1.38 3.44 -0.25
C PHE A 77 2.74 2.87 0.12
N GLN A 78 3.18 1.85 -0.61
CA GLN A 78 4.50 1.26 -0.48
C GLN A 78 5.32 1.58 -1.73
N ASP A 79 6.54 2.10 -1.51
CA ASP A 79 7.58 2.28 -2.53
C ASP A 79 8.49 1.04 -2.59
N ALA A 80 7.88 -0.11 -2.83
CA ALA A 80 8.54 -1.41 -2.82
C ALA A 80 8.39 -2.11 -4.19
N PRO A 81 9.47 -2.74 -4.71
CA PRO A 81 9.37 -3.60 -5.88
C PRO A 81 8.29 -4.68 -5.66
N LEU A 82 7.61 -5.11 -6.73
CA LEU A 82 6.52 -6.08 -6.60
C LEU A 82 6.97 -7.41 -5.98
N TYR A 83 8.24 -7.79 -6.16
CA TYR A 83 8.84 -8.95 -5.50
C TYR A 83 8.91 -8.79 -3.97
N ALA A 84 9.34 -7.62 -3.47
CA ALA A 84 9.33 -7.33 -2.04
C ALA A 84 7.89 -7.22 -1.50
N LEU A 85 6.97 -6.69 -2.31
CA LEU A 85 5.55 -6.60 -1.96
C LEU A 85 4.93 -7.98 -1.70
N ILE A 86 5.16 -8.95 -2.60
CA ILE A 86 4.64 -10.31 -2.42
C ILE A 86 5.30 -11.03 -1.24
N GLN A 87 6.58 -10.76 -0.94
CA GLN A 87 7.22 -11.30 0.26
C GLN A 87 6.52 -10.85 1.55
N ASN A 88 6.11 -9.59 1.64
CA ASN A 88 5.32 -9.09 2.77
C ASN A 88 3.95 -9.78 2.87
N VAL A 89 3.30 -10.03 1.72
CA VAL A 89 2.00 -10.71 1.65
C VAL A 89 2.12 -12.19 2.05
N GLU A 90 3.15 -12.90 1.58
CA GLU A 90 3.42 -14.30 1.95
C GLU A 90 3.76 -14.44 3.43
N HIS A 91 4.49 -13.47 3.99
CA HIS A 91 4.76 -13.42 5.42
C HIS A 91 3.45 -13.35 6.23
N GLU A 92 2.50 -12.53 5.80
CA GLU A 92 1.16 -12.45 6.43
C GLU A 92 0.36 -13.76 6.28
N ARG A 93 0.45 -14.43 5.12
CA ARG A 93 -0.16 -15.76 4.92
C ARG A 93 0.39 -16.76 5.93
N GLN A 94 1.72 -16.89 6.02
CA GLN A 94 2.38 -17.82 6.93
C GLN A 94 2.07 -17.54 8.40
N ARG A 95 2.00 -16.26 8.79
CA ARG A 95 1.58 -15.87 10.15
C ARG A 95 0.15 -16.31 10.44
N ARG A 96 -0.78 -16.12 9.51
CA ARG A 96 -2.18 -16.54 9.68
C ARG A 96 -2.37 -18.05 9.67
N GLU A 97 -1.56 -18.81 8.93
CA GLU A 97 -1.57 -20.27 8.99
C GLU A 97 -1.19 -20.80 10.37
N ARG A 98 -0.31 -20.08 11.08
CA ARG A 98 0.05 -20.39 12.47
C ARG A 98 -1.01 -19.92 13.46
N ASN A 99 -1.60 -18.74 13.21
CA ASN A 99 -2.62 -18.15 14.06
C ASN A 99 -3.60 -17.28 13.26
N ASN A 100 -4.78 -17.84 12.97
CA ASN A 100 -5.84 -17.18 12.19
C ASN A 100 -6.53 -16.01 12.93
N TYR A 101 -6.25 -15.81 14.22
CA TYR A 101 -6.74 -14.66 14.98
C TYR A 101 -5.81 -13.44 14.89
N GLU A 102 -4.60 -13.59 14.33
CA GLU A 102 -3.70 -12.45 14.17
C GLU A 102 -4.28 -11.39 13.23
N LYS A 103 -4.07 -10.13 13.62
CA LYS A 103 -4.47 -8.96 12.83
C LYS A 103 -3.75 -8.99 11.49
N LEU A 104 -4.53 -9.10 10.41
CA LEU A 104 -4.02 -9.04 9.05
C LEU A 104 -3.62 -7.60 8.68
N ARG A 105 -2.37 -7.45 8.24
CA ARG A 105 -1.82 -6.16 7.77
C ARG A 105 -1.98 -6.02 6.26
N TYR A 106 -1.58 -7.04 5.50
CA TYR A 106 -1.53 -7.00 4.03
C TYR A 106 -2.36 -8.08 3.37
N CYS A 107 -3.06 -7.70 2.29
CA CYS A 107 -3.61 -8.61 1.29
C CYS A 107 -2.89 -8.36 -0.03
N GLY A 108 -2.79 -9.36 -0.90
CA GLY A 108 -2.13 -9.25 -2.20
C GLY A 108 -2.96 -8.53 -3.26
N VAL A 109 -3.90 -7.66 -2.89
CA VAL A 109 -4.80 -6.99 -3.82
C VAL A 109 -4.70 -5.48 -3.63
N GLY A 110 -4.65 -4.71 -4.72
CA GLY A 110 -4.48 -3.27 -4.63
C GLY A 110 -4.35 -2.54 -5.97
N LEU A 111 -3.89 -1.30 -5.86
CA LEU A 111 -3.72 -0.35 -6.96
C LEU A 111 -2.31 0.21 -6.90
N SER A 112 -1.67 0.35 -8.07
CA SER A 112 -0.36 0.98 -8.18
C SER A 112 -0.44 2.18 -9.11
N PHE A 113 0.21 3.28 -8.75
CA PHE A 113 0.17 4.56 -9.47
C PHE A 113 1.58 5.06 -9.79
N VAL A 114 1.74 5.79 -10.89
CA VAL A 114 3.01 6.41 -11.26
C VAL A 114 3.45 7.41 -10.18
N LYS A 115 4.64 7.22 -9.62
CA LYS A 115 5.14 7.95 -8.45
C LYS A 115 5.16 9.49 -8.65
N PRO A 116 5.65 10.03 -9.78
CA PRO A 116 5.51 11.46 -10.08
C PRO A 116 4.07 11.99 -10.00
N TYR A 117 3.06 11.22 -10.42
CA TYR A 117 1.67 11.66 -10.36
C TYR A 117 1.15 11.72 -8.93
N ILE A 118 1.51 10.73 -8.09
CA ILE A 118 1.24 10.78 -6.63
C ILE A 118 1.85 12.03 -5.99
N TYR A 119 3.09 12.36 -6.33
CA TYR A 119 3.75 13.54 -5.80
C TYR A 119 3.09 14.86 -6.22
N HIS A 120 2.79 15.02 -7.53
CA HIS A 120 2.35 16.29 -8.10
C HIS A 120 0.84 16.53 -7.97
N TYR A 121 0.01 15.55 -8.29
CA TYR A 121 -1.44 15.75 -8.34
C TYR A 121 -2.14 15.47 -7.01
N TYR A 122 -1.51 14.69 -6.14
CA TYR A 122 -2.12 14.25 -4.88
C TYR A 122 -1.36 14.71 -3.63
N GLY A 123 -0.26 15.46 -3.79
CA GLY A 123 0.54 15.93 -2.65
C GLY A 123 1.20 14.79 -1.88
N GLY A 124 1.34 13.60 -2.48
CA GLY A 124 1.93 12.45 -1.82
C GLY A 124 3.40 12.68 -1.48
N ARG A 125 3.81 12.24 -0.29
CA ARG A 125 5.19 12.38 0.21
C ARG A 125 5.68 11.08 0.83
N PRO A 126 7.00 10.81 0.79
CA PRO A 126 7.57 9.79 1.65
C PRO A 126 7.34 10.16 3.12
N VAL A 127 7.13 9.14 3.94
CA VAL A 127 7.04 9.30 5.38
C VAL A 127 8.39 9.68 5.98
N ILE A 128 8.36 10.13 7.22
CA ILE A 128 9.52 10.39 8.06
C ILE A 128 9.49 9.33 9.16
N TYR A 129 10.44 8.41 9.09
CA TYR A 129 10.68 7.40 10.11
C TYR A 129 11.50 8.04 11.22
N GLU A 130 10.85 8.34 12.35
CA GLU A 130 11.48 8.99 13.50
C GLU A 130 10.61 8.77 14.74
N GLU A 131 11.21 8.84 15.93
CA GLU A 131 10.48 8.89 17.19
C GLU A 131 9.46 10.04 17.15
N SER A 132 8.19 9.72 17.43
CA SER A 132 7.06 10.65 17.30
C SER A 132 7.28 11.99 18.01
N LYS A 133 7.91 11.99 19.19
CA LYS A 133 8.19 13.21 19.94
C LYS A 133 9.20 14.09 19.22
N THR A 134 10.30 13.50 18.76
CA THR A 134 11.36 14.16 18.00
C THR A 134 10.84 14.70 16.67
N ALA A 135 10.10 13.88 15.91
CA ALA A 135 9.47 14.29 14.66
C ALA A 135 8.54 15.50 14.81
N LYS A 136 7.70 15.51 15.84
CA LYS A 136 6.79 16.62 16.13
C LYS A 136 7.49 17.93 16.52
N ALA A 137 8.75 17.86 16.97
CA ALA A 137 9.51 19.05 17.34
C ALA A 137 10.01 19.82 16.11
N PHE A 138 10.23 19.15 14.97
CA PHE A 138 10.69 19.79 13.72
C PHE A 138 9.67 19.79 12.59
N LEU A 139 8.58 19.01 12.68
CA LEU A 139 7.47 19.05 11.73
C LEU A 139 6.30 19.89 12.26
N PRO A 140 5.71 20.73 11.40
CA PRO A 140 4.51 21.44 11.78
C PRO A 140 3.32 20.45 11.86
N SER A 141 2.32 20.79 12.68
CA SER A 141 1.29 19.84 13.11
C SER A 141 0.41 19.29 11.99
N GLU A 142 0.25 20.07 10.92
CA GLU A 142 -0.43 19.73 9.68
C GLU A 142 0.29 18.68 8.85
N GLU A 143 1.56 18.41 9.12
CA GLU A 143 2.38 17.40 8.44
C GLU A 143 2.61 16.14 9.28
N TRP A 144 2.06 16.06 10.49
CA TRP A 144 2.26 14.89 11.35
C TRP A 144 1.75 13.58 10.76
N TRP A 145 0.85 13.63 9.76
CA TRP A 145 0.44 12.46 9.00
C TRP A 145 1.60 11.79 8.26
N ARG A 146 2.74 12.47 8.08
CA ARG A 146 3.97 11.92 7.49
C ARG A 146 4.79 11.11 8.48
N ILE A 147 4.50 11.15 9.78
CA ILE A 147 5.32 10.49 10.79
C ILE A 147 4.98 9.00 10.82
N VAL A 148 6.01 8.17 10.79
CA VAL A 148 5.95 6.75 11.15
C VAL A 148 6.89 6.56 12.33
N ASP A 149 6.31 6.16 13.44
CA ASP A 149 7.05 5.93 14.67
C ASP A 149 7.98 4.72 14.51
N ILE A 150 9.26 4.93 14.82
CA ILE A 150 10.26 3.86 14.91
C ILE A 150 10.94 3.93 16.26
N GLU A 151 11.14 2.78 16.90
CA GLU A 151 11.74 2.71 18.23
C GLU A 151 12.58 1.43 18.33
N TYR A 152 13.85 1.56 18.72
CA TYR A 152 14.74 0.45 19.03
C TYR A 152 15.11 0.53 20.51
N LYS A 153 14.24 0.03 21.39
CA LYS A 153 14.44 0.11 22.84
C LYS A 153 15.30 -1.04 23.32
N ILE A 154 16.18 -0.72 24.27
CA ILE A 154 17.00 -1.68 24.99
C ILE A 154 16.69 -1.48 26.48
N ASP A 155 15.79 -2.31 27.01
CA ASP A 155 15.46 -2.35 28.45
C ASP A 155 15.39 -3.82 28.89
N ASN A 156 16.53 -4.35 29.35
CA ASN A 156 16.78 -5.77 29.65
C ASN A 156 16.69 -6.75 28.45
N ASP A 157 15.90 -6.45 27.42
CA ASP A 157 15.85 -7.11 26.11
C ASP A 157 15.51 -6.08 25.00
N TRP A 158 15.55 -6.50 23.73
CA TRP A 158 15.16 -5.69 22.57
C TRP A 158 13.64 -5.60 22.42
N ASP A 159 13.11 -4.38 22.37
CA ASP A 159 11.74 -4.07 21.93
C ASP A 159 11.81 -3.17 20.68
N ILE A 160 11.48 -3.75 19.52
CA ILE A 160 11.76 -3.16 18.19
C ILE A 160 10.45 -2.87 17.45
N VAL A 161 10.29 -1.59 17.10
CA VAL A 161 9.26 -1.09 16.19
C VAL A 161 9.96 -0.57 14.94
N ASP A 162 9.93 -1.36 13.86
CA ASP A 162 10.58 -1.01 12.59
C ASP A 162 9.63 -1.24 11.40
N TRP A 163 9.22 -0.15 10.77
CA TRP A 163 8.36 -0.11 9.57
C TRP A 163 9.12 0.33 8.31
N THR A 164 10.44 0.46 8.37
CA THR A 164 11.26 1.01 7.27
C THR A 164 11.23 0.13 6.02
N HIS A 165 11.01 -1.17 6.20
CA HIS A 165 10.83 -2.14 5.12
C HIS A 165 9.61 -1.85 4.23
N GLU A 166 8.62 -1.11 4.73
CA GLU A 166 7.42 -0.74 3.97
C GLU A 166 7.67 0.39 2.96
N ARG A 167 8.76 1.17 3.16
CA ARG A 167 9.13 2.33 2.35
C ARG A 167 7.91 3.22 2.07
N GLU A 168 7.23 3.60 3.14
CA GLU A 168 5.89 4.13 3.11
C GLU A 168 5.85 5.53 2.47
N TRP A 169 4.82 5.75 1.66
CA TRP A 169 4.40 7.05 1.18
C TRP A 169 2.97 7.32 1.63
N ARG A 170 2.66 8.59 1.89
CA ARG A 170 1.31 8.99 2.31
C ARG A 170 0.78 10.15 1.48
N ILE A 171 -0.54 10.17 1.34
CA ILE A 171 -1.32 11.31 0.82
C ILE A 171 -2.22 11.78 1.96
N PRO A 172 -2.28 13.09 2.28
CA PRO A 172 -3.15 13.59 3.33
C PRO A 172 -4.62 13.52 2.91
N GLY A 173 -5.47 13.05 3.82
CA GLY A 173 -6.91 12.89 3.59
C GLY A 173 -7.28 11.60 2.85
N ASP A 174 -8.39 11.66 2.12
CA ASP A 174 -8.79 10.64 1.16
C ASP A 174 -8.26 11.02 -0.23
N MET A 175 -7.98 10.03 -1.08
CA MET A 175 -7.52 10.27 -2.45
C MET A 175 -8.67 10.06 -3.45
N ILE A 176 -9.00 11.08 -4.24
CA ILE A 176 -9.93 10.97 -5.38
C ILE A 176 -9.13 10.64 -6.63
N ILE A 177 -9.44 9.53 -7.31
CA ILE A 177 -8.70 9.03 -8.47
C ILE A 177 -9.19 9.76 -9.73
N ASN A 178 -8.58 10.90 -10.04
CA ASN A 178 -8.88 11.71 -11.24
C ASN A 178 -7.78 11.63 -12.30
N GLU A 179 -6.54 11.45 -11.86
CA GLU A 179 -5.33 11.44 -12.69
C GLU A 179 -4.56 10.14 -12.54
N GLY A 180 -3.97 9.68 -13.65
CA GLY A 180 -3.14 8.48 -13.68
C GLY A 180 -3.97 7.18 -13.68
N TYR A 181 -3.89 6.43 -14.78
CA TYR A 181 -4.53 5.13 -14.86
C TYR A 181 -3.91 4.16 -13.83
N PRO A 182 -4.73 3.55 -12.95
CA PRO A 182 -4.22 2.59 -11.99
C PRO A 182 -3.74 1.32 -12.70
N HIS A 183 -2.64 0.78 -12.20
CA HIS A 183 -2.22 -0.58 -12.50
C HIS A 183 -2.75 -1.48 -11.39
N ILE A 184 -3.48 -2.53 -11.76
CA ILE A 184 -4.14 -3.41 -10.83
C ILE A 184 -3.16 -4.47 -10.32
N ILE A 185 -3.15 -4.67 -9.01
CA ILE A 185 -2.36 -5.72 -8.35
C ILE A 185 -3.35 -6.73 -7.75
N VAL A 186 -3.16 -8.00 -8.06
CA VAL A 186 -3.96 -9.11 -7.52
C VAL A 186 -3.06 -10.24 -7.07
N TYR A 187 -3.54 -11.02 -6.10
CA TYR A 187 -2.70 -12.00 -5.41
C TYR A 187 -2.33 -13.15 -6.35
N ASN A 188 -3.32 -13.84 -6.90
CA ASN A 188 -3.15 -15.04 -7.73
C ASN A 188 -4.05 -14.99 -9.00
N PRO A 189 -3.92 -15.95 -9.94
CA PRO A 189 -4.72 -15.95 -11.17
C PRO A 189 -6.23 -16.04 -10.92
N THR A 190 -6.66 -16.71 -9.85
CA THR A 190 -8.07 -16.77 -9.45
C THR A 190 -8.61 -15.37 -9.13
N CYS A 191 -7.86 -14.56 -8.40
CA CYS A 191 -8.22 -13.17 -8.13
C CYS A 191 -8.27 -12.33 -9.41
N ALA A 192 -7.36 -12.56 -10.37
CA ALA A 192 -7.36 -11.88 -11.66
C ALA A 192 -8.62 -12.22 -12.47
N GLN A 193 -8.97 -13.50 -12.57
CA GLN A 193 -10.18 -13.94 -13.26
C GLN A 193 -11.44 -13.40 -12.59
N TYR A 194 -11.48 -13.42 -11.25
CA TYR A 194 -12.58 -12.86 -10.49
C TYR A 194 -12.74 -11.36 -10.78
N PHE A 195 -11.64 -10.59 -10.74
CA PHE A 195 -11.65 -9.17 -11.07
C PHE A 195 -12.19 -8.91 -12.48
N LEU A 196 -11.69 -9.63 -13.49
CA LEU A 196 -12.11 -9.47 -14.89
C LEU A 196 -13.60 -9.79 -15.10
N ASN A 197 -14.14 -10.76 -14.36
CA ASN A 197 -15.54 -11.16 -14.47
C ASN A 197 -16.51 -10.19 -13.78
N HIS A 198 -16.07 -9.48 -12.74
CA HIS A 198 -16.95 -8.66 -11.89
C HIS A 198 -16.72 -7.15 -12.03
N CYS A 199 -15.58 -6.72 -12.58
CA CYS A 199 -15.30 -5.31 -12.83
C CYS A 199 -16.02 -4.82 -14.09
N PRO A 200 -16.74 -3.67 -14.04
CA PRO A 200 -17.37 -3.07 -15.22
C PRO A 200 -16.36 -2.79 -16.35
N LYS A 201 -16.75 -3.06 -17.60
CA LYS A 201 -15.87 -2.91 -18.78
C LYS A 201 -15.35 -1.48 -18.95
N GLU A 202 -16.16 -0.49 -18.59
CA GLU A 202 -15.82 0.93 -18.66
C GLU A 202 -14.67 1.30 -17.71
N ILE A 203 -14.59 0.60 -16.57
CA ILE A 203 -13.50 0.73 -15.60
C ILE A 203 -12.27 -0.03 -16.10
N LEU A 204 -12.43 -1.25 -16.61
CA LEU A 204 -11.33 -2.04 -17.16
C LEU A 204 -10.56 -1.29 -18.26
N ASN A 205 -11.27 -0.58 -19.14
CA ASN A 205 -10.67 0.24 -20.20
C ASN A 205 -9.84 1.44 -19.69
N LYS A 206 -10.00 1.78 -18.41
CA LYS A 206 -9.22 2.82 -17.71
C LYS A 206 -8.14 2.23 -16.79
N THR A 207 -7.85 0.93 -16.90
CA THR A 207 -6.72 0.32 -16.17
C THR A 207 -5.50 0.24 -17.07
N TYR A 208 -4.32 0.47 -16.49
CA TYR A 208 -3.05 0.43 -17.25
C TYR A 208 -2.56 -1.01 -17.47
N GLY A 209 -3.01 -1.94 -16.64
CA GLY A 209 -2.62 -3.33 -16.67
C GLY A 209 -3.02 -4.05 -15.38
N ILE A 210 -2.81 -5.35 -15.35
CA ILE A 210 -3.07 -6.23 -14.21
C ILE A 210 -1.82 -7.08 -13.99
N THR A 211 -1.31 -7.14 -12.75
CA THR A 211 -0.24 -8.05 -12.36
C THR A 211 -0.70 -8.98 -11.26
N THR A 212 -0.43 -10.26 -11.46
CA THR A 212 -0.56 -11.29 -10.44
C THR A 212 0.72 -11.38 -9.62
N LEU A 213 0.64 -11.34 -8.30
CA LEU A 213 1.81 -11.32 -7.43
C LEU A 213 2.47 -12.70 -7.27
N THR A 214 1.68 -13.76 -7.09
CA THR A 214 2.24 -15.11 -6.88
C THR A 214 3.03 -15.62 -8.09
N SER A 215 2.72 -15.15 -9.30
CA SER A 215 3.51 -15.48 -10.49
C SER A 215 4.92 -14.88 -10.49
N LEU A 216 5.24 -13.97 -9.57
CA LEU A 216 6.58 -13.41 -9.40
C LEU A 216 7.48 -14.30 -8.53
N LEU A 217 6.92 -15.30 -7.83
CA LEU A 217 7.65 -16.21 -6.96
C LEU A 217 8.18 -17.45 -7.69
N HIS A 218 7.84 -17.63 -8.96
CA HIS A 218 8.11 -18.83 -9.77
C HIS A 218 8.93 -18.50 -11.02
#